data_AF-A0A519PCA0-F1
#
_entry.id   AF-A0A519PCA0-F1
#
_cell.length_a   1.000
_cell.length_b   1.000
_cell.length_c   1.000
_cell.angle_alpha   90.00
_cell.angle_beta   90.00
_cell.angle_gamma   90.00
#
_symmetry.space_group_name_H-M   'P 1'
#
loop_
_entity.id
_entity.type
_entity.pdbx_description
1 polymer ?
#
loop_
_entity_poly.entity_id
_entity_poly.type
_entity_poly.pdbx_seq_one_letter_code
_entity_poly.pdbx_strand_id
1 'polypeptide(L)'
;MIDRLIVNVLAWAAGHADEGRYSPVAILFHWTMAGLAAGQLVLGWWMGRLPVGASKVGAHDLHYGVGVLMLVLIIGRAAWRLFAPPVINDADKPGWESLAAHVTHYVFYT
;
A
#
# COMPACT_ATOMS: atom_id res chain seq x y z
N MET A 1 -3.05 29.33 1.78
CA MET A 1 -3.90 28.70 0.74
C MET A 1 -3.81 27.18 0.82
N ILE A 2 -2.60 26.61 0.84
CA ILE A 2 -2.34 25.17 0.98
C ILE A 2 -2.96 24.58 2.26
N ASP A 3 -2.89 25.29 3.39
CA ASP A 3 -3.43 24.78 4.66
C ASP A 3 -4.94 24.52 4.61
N ARG A 4 -5.71 25.39 3.93
CA ARG A 4 -7.15 25.17 3.73
C ARG A 4 -7.42 23.94 2.87
N LEU A 5 -6.61 23.70 1.84
CA LEU A 5 -6.76 22.51 1.01
C LEU A 5 -6.50 21.23 1.80
N ILE A 6 -5.44 21.21 2.60
CA ILE A 6 -5.10 20.06 3.47
C ILE A 6 -6.24 19.80 4.45
N VAL A 7 -6.70 20.83 5.17
CA VAL A 7 -7.81 20.70 6.14
C VAL A 7 -9.08 20.19 5.46
N ASN A 8 -9.43 20.71 4.29
CA ASN A 8 -10.61 20.27 3.56
C ASN A 8 -10.51 18.79 3.12
N VAL A 9 -9.33 18.37 2.66
CA VAL A 9 -9.08 16.98 2.25
C VAL A 9 -9.15 16.03 3.46
N LEU A 10 -8.59 16.41 4.60
CA LEU A 10 -8.64 15.60 5.81
C LEU A 10 -10.05 15.54 6.40
N ALA A 11 -10.80 16.63 6.37
CA ALA A 11 -12.20 16.66 6.79
C ALA A 11 -13.08 15.78 5.88
N TRP A 12 -12.84 15.81 4.57
CA TRP A 12 -13.50 14.90 3.62
C TRP A 12 -13.16 13.43 3.90
N ALA A 13 -11.90 13.13 4.22
CA ALA A 13 -11.49 11.79 4.61
C ALA A 13 -12.13 11.34 5.93
N ALA A 14 -12.29 12.26 6.90
CA ALA A 14 -12.97 12.01 8.16
C ALA A 14 -14.41 11.55 7.96
N GLY A 15 -15.17 12.18 7.06
CA GLY A 15 -16.54 11.78 6.76
C GLY A 15 -16.67 10.32 6.30
N HIS A 16 -15.67 9.79 5.57
CA HIS A 16 -15.66 8.37 5.20
C HIS A 16 -15.40 7.47 6.41
N ALA A 17 -14.51 7.88 7.31
CA ALA A 17 -14.20 7.13 8.51
C ALA A 17 -15.39 7.10 9.49
N ASP A 18 -16.15 8.19 9.59
CA ASP A 18 -17.38 8.27 10.39
C ASP A 18 -18.46 7.29 9.87
N GLU A 19 -18.48 7.03 8.56
CA GLU A 19 -19.30 5.99 7.93
C GLU A 19 -18.73 4.57 8.08
N GLY A 20 -17.57 4.41 8.74
CA GLY A 20 -16.88 3.12 8.88
C GLY A 20 -16.18 2.65 7.60
N ARG A 21 -15.83 3.55 6.68
CA ARG A 21 -15.27 3.22 5.36
C ARG A 21 -13.87 3.81 5.17
N TYR A 22 -13.03 3.08 4.43
CA TYR A 22 -11.75 3.63 3.98
C TYR A 22 -11.96 4.75 2.98
N SER A 23 -11.19 5.84 3.13
CA SER A 23 -11.14 6.91 2.13
C SER A 23 -10.75 6.36 0.74
N PRO A 24 -11.30 6.91 -0.35
CA PRO A 24 -10.93 6.51 -1.72
C PRO A 24 -9.42 6.57 -1.99
N VAL A 25 -8.69 7.51 -1.36
CA VAL A 25 -7.23 7.60 -1.47
C VAL A 25 -6.54 6.37 -0.87
N ALA A 26 -6.99 5.90 0.30
CA ALA A 26 -6.46 4.69 0.92
C ALA A 26 -6.73 3.44 0.05
N ILE A 27 -7.94 3.35 -0.52
CA ILE A 27 -8.34 2.27 -1.43
C ILE A 27 -7.46 2.27 -2.69
N LEU A 28 -7.24 3.44 -3.31
CA LEU A 28 -6.41 3.59 -4.49
C LEU A 28 -4.97 3.16 -4.23
N PHE A 29 -4.35 3.63 -3.14
CA PHE A 29 -3.01 3.20 -2.77
C PHE A 29 -2.94 1.68 -2.57
N HIS A 30 -3.91 1.09 -1.87
CA HIS A 30 -3.91 -0.35 -1.62
C HIS A 30 -3.98 -1.18 -2.91
N TRP A 31 -4.96 -0.91 -3.77
CA TRP A 31 -5.14 -1.69 -5.00
C TRP A 31 -4.04 -1.45 -6.03
N THR A 32 -3.50 -0.23 -6.09
CA THR A 32 -2.32 0.05 -6.93
C THR A 32 -1.14 -0.80 -6.46
N MET A 33 -0.87 -0.83 -5.16
CA MET A 33 0.21 -1.65 -4.58
C MET A 33 -0.01 -3.15 -4.82
N ALA A 34 -1.24 -3.63 -4.65
CA ALA A 34 -1.59 -5.02 -4.90
C ALA A 34 -1.33 -5.42 -6.36
N GLY A 35 -1.75 -4.58 -7.32
CA GLY A 35 -1.51 -4.79 -8.74
C GLY A 35 -0.01 -4.79 -9.10
N LEU A 36 0.75 -3.82 -8.58
CA LEU A 36 2.20 -3.74 -8.79
C LEU A 36 2.93 -4.94 -8.18
N ALA A 37 2.56 -5.36 -6.97
CA ALA A 37 3.14 -6.53 -6.31
C ALA A 37 2.87 -7.83 -7.10
N ALA A 38 1.62 -8.04 -7.54
CA ALA A 38 1.27 -9.19 -8.38
C ALA A 38 2.04 -9.18 -9.70
N GLY A 39 2.13 -8.02 -10.35
CA GLY A 39 2.93 -7.83 -11.56
C GLY A 39 4.42 -8.13 -11.33
N GLN A 40 4.99 -7.67 -10.22
CA GLN A 40 6.39 -7.93 -9.85
C GLN A 40 6.67 -9.41 -9.58
N LEU A 41 5.73 -10.14 -8.97
CA LEU A 41 5.85 -11.58 -8.77
C LEU A 41 5.87 -12.32 -10.12
N VAL A 42 4.95 -11.98 -11.03
CA VAL A 42 4.90 -12.57 -12.38
C VAL A 42 6.18 -12.22 -13.16
N LEU A 43 6.61 -10.95 -13.10
CA LEU A 43 7.81 -10.47 -13.78
C LEU A 43 9.06 -11.18 -13.25
N GLY A 44 9.24 -11.24 -11.93
CA GLY A 44 10.36 -11.91 -11.27
C GLY A 44 10.42 -13.39 -11.60
N TRP A 45 9.26 -14.07 -11.62
CA TRP A 45 9.17 -15.47 -12.03
C TRP A 45 9.56 -15.69 -13.49
N TRP A 46 9.10 -14.81 -14.38
CA TRP A 46 9.44 -14.87 -15.81
C TRP A 46 10.92 -14.57 -16.06
N MET A 47 11.52 -13.61 -15.35
CA MET A 47 12.95 -13.27 -15.45
C MET A 47 13.86 -14.46 -15.18
N GLY A 48 13.47 -15.35 -14.26
CA GLY A 48 14.20 -16.59 -13.95
C GLY A 48 14.34 -17.52 -15.16
N ARG A 49 13.42 -17.43 -16.13
CA ARG A 49 13.39 -18.26 -17.34
C ARG A 49 14.16 -17.66 -18.52
N LEU A 50 14.62 -16.41 -18.41
CA LEU A 50 15.37 -15.77 -19.48
C LEU A 50 16.81 -16.32 -19.55
N PRO A 51 17.33 -16.58 -20.76
CA PRO A 51 18.74 -16.91 -20.94
C PRO A 51 19.61 -15.71 -20.55
N VAL A 52 20.87 -15.97 -20.23
CA VAL A 52 21.83 -14.90 -19.94
C VAL A 52 21.99 -14.02 -21.18
N GLY A 53 21.80 -12.69 -21.02
CA GLY A 53 21.90 -11.73 -22.12
C GLY A 53 21.17 -10.43 -21.84
N ALA A 54 21.15 -9.54 -22.83
CA ALA A 54 20.60 -8.19 -22.72
C ALA A 54 19.11 -8.17 -22.33
N SER A 55 18.32 -9.14 -22.79
CA SER A 55 16.89 -9.26 -22.42
C SER A 55 16.69 -9.53 -20.93
N LYS A 56 17.55 -10.37 -20.32
CA LYS A 56 17.52 -10.64 -18.89
C LYS A 56 17.91 -9.42 -18.07
N VAL A 57 18.92 -8.67 -18.51
CA VAL A 57 19.32 -7.40 -17.89
C VAL A 57 18.17 -6.39 -17.95
N GLY A 58 17.58 -6.16 -19.12
CA GLY A 58 16.47 -5.23 -19.26
C GLY A 58 15.24 -5.61 -18.41
N ALA A 59 14.97 -6.90 -18.23
CA ALA A 59 13.91 -7.36 -17.35
C ALA A 59 14.23 -7.10 -15.86
N HIS A 60 15.49 -7.24 -15.44
CA HIS A 60 15.95 -6.85 -14.10
C HIS A 60 15.86 -5.34 -13.88
N ASP A 61 16.24 -4.53 -14.88
CA ASP A 61 16.14 -3.07 -14.79
C ASP A 61 14.69 -2.62 -14.63
N LEU A 62 13.77 -3.22 -15.40
CA LEU A 62 12.33 -2.98 -15.27
C LEU A 62 11.82 -3.37 -13.87
N HIS A 63 12.18 -4.57 -13.40
CA HIS A 63 11.77 -5.05 -12.07
C HIS A 63 12.29 -4.13 -10.96
N TYR A 64 13.53 -3.69 -11.04
CA TYR A 64 14.11 -2.74 -10.10
C TYR A 64 13.38 -1.39 -10.15
N GLY A 65 13.17 -0.83 -11.34
CA GLY A 65 12.49 0.45 -11.53
C GLY A 65 11.06 0.46 -10.97
N VAL A 66 10.30 -0.61 -11.22
CA VAL A 66 8.96 -0.78 -10.63
C VAL A 66 9.05 -0.93 -9.11
N GLY A 67 10.05 -1.63 -8.58
CA GLY A 67 10.30 -1.73 -7.14
C GLY A 67 10.57 -0.36 -6.48
N VAL A 68 11.35 0.51 -7.12
CA VAL A 68 11.60 1.88 -6.65
C VAL A 68 10.32 2.72 -6.69
N LEU A 69 9.51 2.61 -7.75
CA LEU A 69 8.20 3.26 -7.81
C LEU A 69 7.29 2.81 -6.66
N MET A 70 7.25 1.51 -6.38
CA MET A 70 6.49 0.95 -5.25
C MET A 70 6.97 1.53 -3.91
N LEU A 71 8.27 1.72 -3.71
CA LEU A 71 8.81 2.35 -2.50
C LEU A 71 8.28 3.77 -2.31
N VAL A 72 8.26 4.59 -3.37
CA VAL A 72 7.71 5.95 -3.33
C VAL A 72 6.20 5.92 -2.99
N LEU A 73 5.45 5.00 -3.60
CA LEU A 73 4.02 4.83 -3.32
C LEU A 73 3.76 4.37 -1.88
N ILE A 74 4.61 3.50 -1.31
CA ILE A 74 4.54 3.09 0.09
C ILE A 74 4.75 4.28 1.02
N ILE A 75 5.73 5.15 0.73
CA ILE A 75 5.95 6.38 1.52
C ILE A 75 4.72 7.28 1.43
N GLY A 76 4.15 7.48 0.24
CA GLY A 76 2.92 8.26 0.07
C GLY A 76 1.73 7.66 0.83
N ARG A 77 1.58 6.32 0.80
CA ARG A 77 0.55 5.60 1.55
C ARG A 77 0.75 5.73 3.06
N ALA A 78 1.99 5.64 3.55
CA ALA A 78 2.31 5.80 4.96
C ALA A 78 2.02 7.23 5.44
N ALA A 79 2.42 8.24 4.66
CA ALA A 79 2.07 9.63 4.92
C ALA A 79 0.54 9.81 4.99
N TRP A 80 -0.21 9.27 4.02
CA TRP A 80 -1.67 9.31 4.06
C TRP A 80 -2.23 8.63 5.32
N ARG A 81 -1.70 7.47 5.72
CA ARG A 81 -2.15 6.75 6.93
C ARG A 81 -1.90 7.53 8.22
N LEU A 82 -0.83 8.34 8.28
CA LEU A 82 -0.48 9.15 9.44
C LEU A 82 -1.40 10.38 9.59
N PHE A 83 -1.83 10.98 8.49
CA PHE A 83 -2.65 12.19 8.53
C PHE A 83 -4.15 11.94 8.41
N ALA A 84 -4.55 10.93 7.63
CA ALA A 84 -5.96 10.59 7.45
C ALA A 84 -6.53 9.97 8.74
N PRO A 85 -7.76 10.34 9.14
CA PRO A 85 -8.42 9.75 10.30
C PRO A 85 -8.45 8.22 10.21
N PRO A 86 -8.13 7.50 11.30
CA PRO A 86 -8.24 6.06 11.34
C PRO A 86 -9.70 5.64 11.24
N VAL A 87 -9.98 4.62 10.42
CA VAL A 87 -11.26 3.92 10.46
C VAL A 87 -11.15 2.90 11.60
N ILE A 88 -12.10 2.91 12.53
CA ILE A 88 -12.23 1.85 13.53
C ILE A 88 -12.61 0.58 12.78
N ASN A 89 -11.71 -0.39 12.78
CA ASN A 89 -11.95 -1.69 12.17
C ASN A 89 -12.66 -2.60 13.18
N ASP A 90 -13.50 -3.52 12.71
CA ASP A 90 -14.04 -4.59 13.56
C ASP A 90 -12.92 -5.43 14.21
N ALA A 91 -11.74 -5.49 13.58
CA ALA A 91 -10.53 -6.09 14.14
C ALA A 91 -9.93 -5.32 15.34
N ASP A 92 -10.37 -4.08 15.60
CA ASP A 92 -9.99 -3.31 16.79
C ASP A 92 -10.86 -3.67 18.01
N LYS A 93 -11.88 -4.51 17.83
CA LYS A 93 -12.67 -5.04 18.95
C LYS A 93 -11.86 -6.12 19.69
N PRO A 94 -11.91 -6.17 21.03
CA PRO A 94 -11.21 -7.19 21.80
C PRO A 94 -11.70 -8.59 21.42
N GLY A 95 -10.77 -9.45 20.96
CA GLY A 95 -11.06 -10.78 20.45
C GLY A 95 -9.80 -11.50 19.97
N TRP A 96 -9.92 -12.79 19.66
CA TRP A 96 -8.80 -13.58 19.13
C TRP A 96 -8.45 -13.15 17.70
N GLU A 97 -9.40 -12.59 16.96
CA GLU A 97 -9.22 -12.00 15.63
C GLU A 97 -8.26 -10.79 15.69
N SER A 98 -8.41 -9.95 16.72
CA SER A 98 -7.52 -8.80 16.95
C SER A 98 -6.11 -9.26 17.31
N LEU A 99 -5.97 -10.31 18.12
CA LEU A 99 -4.67 -10.91 18.44
C LEU A 99 -4.00 -11.49 17.19
N ALA A 100 -4.75 -12.24 16.36
CA ALA A 100 -4.24 -12.81 15.12
C ALA A 100 -3.81 -11.73 14.11
N ALA A 101 -4.57 -10.64 14.01
CA ALA A 101 -4.24 -9.49 13.19
C ALA A 101 -2.94 -8.82 13.65
N HIS A 102 -2.79 -8.55 14.96
CA HIS A 102 -1.56 -7.99 15.52
C HIS A 102 -0.34 -8.90 15.32
N VAL A 103 -0.48 -10.22 15.55
CA VAL A 103 0.60 -11.19 15.32
C VAL A 103 1.00 -11.23 13.85
N THR A 104 0.04 -11.23 12.94
CA THR A 104 0.29 -11.23 11.49
C THR A 104 1.01 -9.94 11.08
N HIS A 105 0.54 -8.79 11.55
CA HIS A 105 1.23 -7.52 11.30
C HIS A 105 2.66 -7.55 11.88
N TYR A 106 2.85 -8.13 13.06
CA TYR A 106 4.18 -8.23 13.64
C TYR A 106 5.10 -9.15 12.84
N VAL A 107 4.64 -10.33 12.42
CA VAL A 107 5.44 -11.32 11.69
C VAL A 107 5.78 -10.87 10.27
N PHE A 108 4.88 -10.15 9.61
CA PHE A 108 5.05 -9.76 8.20
C PHE A 108 5.53 -8.32 8.00
N TYR A 109 5.37 -7.43 9.00
CA TYR A 109 5.67 -5.99 8.86
C TYR A 109 6.55 -5.40 9.96
N THR A 110 7.02 -6.19 10.93
CA THR A 110 8.23 -5.86 11.71
C THR A 110 9.43 -6.56 11.09
#